data_AF-A0A0F3KNF0-F1
#
_entry.id   AF-A0A0F3KNF0-F1
#
_cell.length_a   1.000
_cell.length_b   1.000
_cell.length_c   1.000
_cell.angle_alpha   90.00
_cell.angle_beta   90.00
_cell.angle_gamma   90.00
#
_symmetry.space_group_name_H-M   'P 1'
#
loop_
_entity.id
_entity.type
_entity.pdbx_description
1 polymer ?
#
loop_
_entity_poly.entity_id
_entity_poly.type
_entity_poly.pdbx_seq_one_letter_code
_entity_poly.pdbx_strand_id
1 'polypeptide(L)'
;MASDAYQEYPVADAFAPGLSVPADYAAPSSPAELVGDAVALLAALRAADLAEAAFCANRVRGAALDNHSDATRAAAEALEYALIACGDCDAGPVFRAFQALVWAMTSEGWVATTM
;
A
#
# COMPACT_ATOMS: atom_id res chain seq x y z
N MET A 1 0.09 29.63 -47.29
CA MET A 1 0.21 28.18 -47.58
C MET A 1 1.23 27.63 -46.60
N ALA A 2 0.77 26.98 -45.53
CA ALA A 2 1.64 26.40 -44.52
C ALA A 2 1.91 24.94 -44.91
N SER A 3 3.14 24.64 -45.31
CA SER A 3 3.61 23.27 -45.47
C SER A 3 3.96 22.76 -44.08
N ASP A 4 3.05 22.00 -43.47
CA ASP A 4 3.30 21.32 -42.20
C ASP A 4 4.28 20.18 -42.47
N ALA A 5 5.55 20.39 -42.09
CA ALA A 5 6.60 19.39 -42.24
C ALA A 5 6.39 18.31 -41.17
N TYR A 6 5.74 17.21 -41.53
CA TYR A 6 5.76 15.99 -40.73
C TYR A 6 7.20 15.47 -40.69
N GLN A 7 7.89 15.78 -39.60
CA GLN A 7 9.20 15.22 -39.31
C GLN A 7 8.97 13.88 -38.59
N GLU A 8 9.04 12.80 -39.36
CA GLU A 8 8.95 11.44 -38.85
C GLU A 8 10.20 11.16 -38.00
N TYR A 9 10.09 11.33 -36.69
CA TYR A 9 11.13 10.92 -35.75
C TYR A 9 11.14 9.40 -35.73
N PRO A 10 12.24 8.71 -36.11
CA PRO A 10 12.35 7.29 -35.85
C PRO A 10 12.38 7.12 -34.33
N VAL A 11 11.28 6.65 -33.75
CA VAL A 11 11.30 6.06 -32.41
C VAL A 11 12.15 4.82 -32.56
N ALA A 12 13.45 4.96 -32.28
CA ALA A 12 14.29 3.81 -32.05
C ALA A 12 13.63 3.04 -30.91
N ASP A 13 13.11 1.87 -31.24
CA ASP A 13 12.56 0.93 -30.27
C ASP A 13 13.74 0.38 -29.47
N ALA A 14 14.21 1.20 -28.52
CA ALA A 14 15.17 0.83 -27.52
C ALA A 14 14.47 -0.07 -26.50
N PHE A 15 14.05 -1.26 -26.94
CA PHE A 15 13.99 -2.41 -26.06
C PHE A 15 15.40 -2.61 -25.53
N ALA A 16 15.72 -1.94 -24.42
CA ALA A 16 16.98 -2.08 -23.72
C ALA A 16 17.17 -3.57 -23.39
N PRO A 17 18.08 -4.29 -24.08
CA PRO A 17 18.36 -5.66 -23.75
C PRO A 17 19.33 -5.61 -22.58
N GLY A 18 18.79 -5.39 -21.38
CA GLY A 18 19.65 -5.16 -20.21
C GLY A 18 19.01 -4.50 -19.01
N LEU A 19 17.68 -4.42 -18.89
CA LEU A 19 17.07 -4.17 -17.59
C LEU A 19 17.21 -5.45 -16.74
N SER A 20 18.44 -5.74 -16.29
CA SER A 20 18.62 -6.63 -15.16
C SER A 20 17.90 -5.97 -14.00
N VAL A 21 16.84 -6.64 -13.53
CA VAL A 21 16.24 -6.34 -12.24
C VAL A 21 17.40 -6.24 -11.23
N PRO A 22 17.60 -5.08 -10.56
CA PRO A 22 18.65 -4.94 -9.57
C PRO A 22 18.57 -6.11 -8.59
N ALA A 23 19.70 -6.68 -8.16
CA ALA A 23 19.71 -7.77 -7.17
C ALA A 23 19.07 -7.35 -5.83
N ASP A 24 18.91 -6.05 -5.68
CA ASP A 24 18.28 -5.25 -4.64
C ASP A 24 16.80 -4.94 -4.92
N TYR A 25 16.17 -5.60 -5.89
CA TYR A 25 14.71 -5.73 -5.90
C TYR A 25 14.34 -6.38 -4.57
N ALA A 26 13.81 -5.56 -3.67
CA ALA A 26 13.58 -5.93 -2.29
C ALA A 26 12.84 -7.26 -2.28
N ALA A 27 13.40 -8.24 -1.56
CA ALA A 27 12.70 -9.49 -1.32
C ALA A 27 11.30 -9.16 -0.81
N PRO A 28 10.27 -9.93 -1.19
CA PRO A 28 8.92 -9.67 -0.75
C PRO A 28 8.89 -9.51 0.77
N SER A 29 8.22 -8.45 1.23
CA SER A 29 8.10 -8.13 2.66
C SER A 29 7.71 -9.38 3.44
N SER A 30 8.47 -9.74 4.46
CA SER A 30 8.20 -10.98 5.20
C SER A 30 6.87 -10.87 5.97
N PRO A 31 6.18 -11.99 6.24
CA PRO A 31 4.97 -11.98 7.07
C PRO A 31 5.19 -11.33 8.44
N ALA A 32 6.39 -11.46 9.00
CA ALA A 32 6.76 -10.86 10.29
C ALA A 32 6.82 -9.33 10.23
N GLU A 33 7.33 -8.76 9.13
CA GLU A 33 7.36 -7.31 8.91
C GLU A 33 5.93 -6.76 8.74
N LEU A 34 5.10 -7.47 8.00
CA LEU A 34 3.70 -7.08 7.76
C LEU A 34 2.87 -7.09 9.06
N VAL A 35 3.07 -8.08 9.92
CA VAL A 35 2.44 -8.12 11.26
C VAL A 35 2.99 -7.01 12.16
N GLY A 36 4.30 -6.74 12.13
CA GLY A 36 4.92 -5.65 12.90
C GLY A 36 4.30 -4.29 12.56
N ASP A 37 4.06 -4.03 11.27
CA ASP A 37 3.48 -2.78 10.80
C ASP A 37 2.00 -2.64 11.17
N ALA A 38 1.26 -3.75 11.16
CA ALA A 38 -0.12 -3.76 11.66
C ALA A 38 -0.21 -3.54 13.17
N VAL A 39 0.76 -4.02 13.95
CA VAL A 39 0.84 -3.76 15.40
C VAL A 39 1.18 -2.29 15.65
N ALA A 40 2.12 -1.71 14.89
CA ALA A 40 2.45 -0.28 14.98
C ALA A 40 1.23 0.60 14.62
N LEU A 41 0.49 0.24 13.57
CA LEU A 41 -0.76 0.89 13.19
C LEU A 41 -1.78 0.88 14.34
N LEU A 42 -2.00 -0.27 14.97
CA LEU A 42 -2.93 -0.39 16.10
C LEU A 42 -2.49 0.48 17.29
N ALA A 43 -1.18 0.54 17.56
CA ALA A 43 -0.64 1.39 18.62
C ALA A 43 -0.87 2.88 18.33
N ALA A 44 -0.62 3.32 17.10
CA ALA A 44 -0.85 4.70 16.66
C ALA A 44 -2.33 5.10 16.75
N LEU A 45 -3.24 4.23 16.30
CA LEU A 45 -4.69 4.44 16.44
C LEU A 45 -5.12 4.57 17.91
N ARG A 46 -4.53 3.77 18.81
CA ARG A 46 -4.80 3.88 20.27
C ARG A 46 -4.25 5.16 20.89
N ALA A 47 -3.15 5.67 20.35
CA ALA A 47 -2.57 6.95 20.77
C ALA A 47 -3.29 8.16 20.13
N ALA A 48 -4.27 7.93 19.24
CA ALA A 48 -4.89 8.95 18.39
C ALA A 48 -3.88 9.73 17.53
N ASP A 49 -2.73 9.11 17.21
CA ASP A 49 -1.74 9.67 16.30
C ASP A 49 -2.09 9.26 14.87
N LEU A 50 -2.90 10.10 14.21
CA LEU A 50 -3.39 9.82 12.86
C LEU A 50 -2.28 9.90 11.80
N ALA A 51 -1.24 10.70 12.05
CA ALA A 51 -0.11 10.82 11.14
C ALA A 51 0.72 9.53 11.14
N GLU A 52 1.05 9.03 12.33
CA GLU A 52 1.76 7.75 12.46
C GLU A 52 0.89 6.57 11.98
N ALA A 53 -0.42 6.61 12.24
CA ALA A 53 -1.34 5.60 11.73
C ALA A 53 -1.37 5.59 10.18
N ALA A 54 -1.39 6.75 9.54
CA ALA A 54 -1.38 6.85 8.08
C ALA A 54 -0.06 6.32 7.50
N PHE A 55 1.06 6.64 8.15
CA PHE A 55 2.37 6.12 7.76
C PHE A 55 2.43 4.59 7.87
N CYS A 56 1.94 4.01 8.97
CA CYS A 56 1.86 2.57 9.16
C CYS A 56 0.93 1.90 8.13
N ALA A 57 -0.22 2.51 7.81
CA ALA A 57 -1.14 1.99 6.79
C ALA A 57 -0.49 1.94 5.39
N ASN A 58 0.27 2.98 5.02
CA ASN A 58 1.03 3.00 3.76
C ASN A 58 2.11 1.90 3.71
N ARG A 59 2.80 1.64 4.84
CA ARG A 59 3.75 0.52 4.93
C ARG A 59 3.07 -0.84 4.74
N VAL A 60 1.93 -1.08 5.40
CA VAL A 60 1.13 -2.30 5.21
C VAL A 60 0.69 -2.45 3.74
N ARG A 61 0.30 -1.35 3.09
CA ARG A 61 -0.06 -1.34 1.65
C ARG A 61 1.12 -1.73 0.75
N GLY A 62 2.31 -1.21 1.03
CA GLY A 62 3.55 -1.57 0.33
C GLY A 62 3.88 -3.05 0.49
N ALA A 63 3.85 -3.54 1.72
CA ALA A 63 4.09 -4.96 2.00
C ALA A 63 3.06 -5.88 1.34
N ALA A 64 1.78 -5.47 1.27
CA ALA A 64 0.75 -6.21 0.57
C ALA A 64 0.99 -6.26 -0.95
N LEU A 65 1.52 -5.19 -1.55
CA LEU A 65 1.89 -5.15 -2.96
C LEU A 65 3.00 -6.16 -3.26
N ASP A 66 4.05 -6.19 -2.42
CA ASP A 66 5.18 -7.10 -2.56
C ASP A 66 4.76 -8.58 -2.46
N ASN A 67 3.70 -8.85 -1.70
CA ASN A 67 3.19 -10.19 -1.47
C ASN A 67 1.98 -10.57 -2.36
N HIS A 68 1.65 -9.75 -3.36
CA HIS A 68 0.50 -9.96 -4.25
C HIS A 68 -0.84 -10.14 -3.51
N SER A 69 -1.00 -9.41 -2.41
CA SER A 69 -2.19 -9.41 -1.57
C SER A 69 -3.10 -8.24 -1.97
N ASP A 70 -4.02 -8.50 -2.88
CA ASP A 70 -4.91 -7.44 -3.40
C ASP A 70 -5.93 -6.96 -2.36
N ALA A 71 -6.45 -7.86 -1.51
CA ALA A 71 -7.46 -7.48 -0.53
C ALA A 71 -6.84 -6.64 0.61
N THR A 72 -5.68 -7.06 1.14
CA THR A 72 -4.97 -6.27 2.16
C THR A 72 -4.50 -4.94 1.60
N ARG A 73 -4.00 -4.91 0.36
CA ARG A 73 -3.61 -3.65 -0.31
C ARG A 73 -4.78 -2.68 -0.43
N ALA A 74 -5.92 -3.14 -0.94
CA ALA A 74 -7.11 -2.29 -1.11
C ALA A 74 -7.66 -1.78 0.24
N ALA A 75 -7.64 -2.64 1.27
CA ALA A 75 -8.10 -2.25 2.60
C ALA A 75 -7.15 -1.25 3.28
N ALA A 76 -5.83 -1.42 3.11
CA ALA A 76 -4.83 -0.50 3.64
C ALA A 76 -4.91 0.87 2.95
N GLU A 77 -5.14 0.91 1.64
CA GLU A 77 -5.36 2.15 0.87
C GLU A 77 -6.64 2.87 1.33
N ALA A 78 -7.73 2.13 1.55
CA ALA A 78 -8.97 2.72 2.09
C ALA A 78 -8.78 3.30 3.49
N LEU A 79 -7.96 2.65 4.33
CA LEU A 79 -7.63 3.13 5.67
C LEU A 79 -6.75 4.39 5.60
N GLU A 80 -5.72 4.40 4.76
CA GLU A 80 -4.87 5.58 4.54
C GLU A 80 -5.72 6.78 4.10
N TYR A 81 -6.61 6.58 3.12
CA TYR A 81 -7.52 7.62 2.67
C TYR A 81 -8.45 8.10 3.79
N ALA A 82 -9.00 7.18 4.58
CA ALA A 82 -9.85 7.52 5.71
C ALA A 82 -9.08 8.34 6.76
N LEU A 83 -7.82 8.00 7.05
CA LEU A 83 -6.98 8.70 8.01
C LEU A 83 -6.61 10.11 7.54
N ILE A 84 -6.25 10.28 6.26
CA ILE A 84 -5.93 11.60 5.68
C ILE A 84 -7.17 12.49 5.61
N ALA A 85 -8.32 11.91 5.25
CA ALA A 85 -9.59 12.63 5.23
C ALA A 85 -10.14 12.92 6.64
N CYS A 86 -9.59 12.26 7.67
CA CYS A 86 -9.96 12.45 9.06
C CYS A 86 -9.28 13.68 9.66
N GLY A 87 -9.77 14.87 9.29
CA GLY A 87 -9.43 16.12 9.96
C GLY A 87 -10.12 16.21 11.32
N ASP A 88 -11.43 16.50 11.31
CA ASP A 88 -12.30 16.65 12.49
C ASP A 88 -13.52 15.71 12.47
N CYS A 89 -13.54 14.72 11.58
CA CYS A 89 -14.74 13.90 11.33
C CYS A 89 -14.87 12.69 12.27
N ASP A 90 -16.10 12.18 12.39
CA ASP A 90 -16.45 10.97 13.13
C ASP A 90 -15.44 9.85 12.86
N ALA A 91 -14.91 9.20 13.89
CA ALA A 91 -13.95 8.09 13.75
C ALA A 91 -14.52 6.85 13.03
N GLY A 92 -15.79 6.89 12.63
CA GLY A 92 -16.53 5.80 11.98
C GLY A 92 -15.89 5.27 10.69
N PRO A 93 -15.48 6.10 9.72
CA PRO A 93 -14.81 5.64 8.50
C PRO A 93 -13.46 4.99 8.78
N VAL A 94 -12.64 5.58 9.68
CA VAL A 94 -11.35 5.02 10.09
C VAL A 94 -11.56 3.65 10.75
N PHE A 95 -12.53 3.52 11.64
CA PHE A 95 -12.85 2.26 12.30
C PHE A 95 -13.30 1.17 11.31
N ARG A 96 -14.18 1.50 10.37
CA ARG A 96 -14.62 0.53 9.34
C ARG A 96 -13.49 0.11 8.42
N ALA A 97 -12.64 1.05 8.00
CA ALA A 97 -11.50 0.76 7.15
C ALA A 97 -10.48 -0.12 7.89
N PHE A 98 -10.24 0.15 9.18
CA PHE A 98 -9.38 -0.68 10.01
C PHE A 98 -9.94 -2.11 10.18
N GLN A 99 -11.24 -2.26 10.41
CA GLN A 99 -11.87 -3.60 10.47
C GLN A 99 -11.75 -4.36 9.14
N ALA A 100 -11.92 -3.67 8.01
CA ALA A 100 -11.74 -4.26 6.68
C ALA A 100 -10.29 -4.73 6.47
N LEU A 101 -9.31 -3.95 6.94
CA LEU A 101 -7.89 -4.32 6.90
C LEU A 101 -7.62 -5.58 7.72
N VAL A 102 -8.08 -5.62 8.97
CA VAL A 102 -7.92 -6.80 9.84
C VAL A 102 -8.56 -8.04 9.21
N TRP A 103 -9.75 -7.90 8.63
CA TRP A 103 -10.43 -9.01 7.94
C TRP A 103 -9.63 -9.51 6.73
N ALA A 104 -9.11 -8.60 5.89
CA ALA A 104 -8.30 -8.98 4.74
C ALA A 104 -7.05 -9.77 5.19
N MET A 105 -6.34 -9.23 6.18
CA MET A 105 -5.13 -9.84 6.73
C MET A 105 -5.38 -11.24 7.32
N THR A 106 -6.50 -11.44 8.04
CA THR A 106 -6.84 -12.77 8.58
C THR A 106 -7.29 -13.73 7.50
N SER A 107 -8.07 -13.27 6.51
CA SER A 107 -8.57 -14.11 5.41
C SER A 107 -7.45 -14.67 4.53
N GLU A 108 -6.33 -13.94 4.43
CA GLU A 108 -5.15 -14.33 3.67
C GLU A 108 -4.07 -15.02 4.53
N GLY A 109 -4.32 -15.18 5.84
CA GLY A 109 -3.45 -15.94 6.74
C GLY A 109 -2.24 -15.18 7.29
N TRP A 110 -2.19 -13.85 7.16
CA TRP A 110 -1.11 -13.02 7.71
C TRP A 110 -1.16 -12.92 9.24
N VAL A 111 -2.37 -12.97 9.81
CA VAL A 111 -2.59 -12.87 11.24
C VAL A 111 -3.38 -14.09 11.69
N ALA A 112 -2.83 -14.82 12.66
CA ALA A 112 -3.56 -15.91 13.28
C ALA A 112 -4.74 -15.34 14.08
N THR A 113 -5.96 -15.73 13.71
CA THR A 113 -7.14 -15.58 14.57
C THR A 113 -6.95 -16.53 15.75
N THR A 114 -6.40 -16.04 16.86
CA THR A 114 -6.65 -16.67 18.16
C THR A 114 -8.14 -16.48 18.46
N MET A 115 -8.95 -17.46 18.05
CA MET A 115 -10.27 -17.72 18.62
C MET A 115 -10.12 -18.31 20.02
#